data_AF-A0A4Q1R501-F1
#
_entry.id   AF-A0A4Q1R501-F1
#
_cell.length_a   1.000
_cell.length_b   1.000
_cell.length_c   1.000
_cell.angle_alpha   90.00
_cell.angle_beta   90.00
_cell.angle_gamma   90.00
#
_symmetry.space_group_name_H-M   'P 1'
#
loop_
_entity.id
_entity.type
_entity.pdbx_description
1 polymer ?
#
loop_
_entity_poly.entity_id
_entity_poly.type
_entity_poly.pdbx_seq_one_letter_code
_entity_poly.pdbx_strand_id
1 'polypeptide(L)'
;MGPSRAAGGTTLLEIRGELDILAVSVLSDRLDDITGAQGVDLVLDVRAVTFIDCAGLSLLSRARQRARQRGGRLRLTGATGDGSVARLLRMTGLTGSFELVPDDDGAMDAVAEATGPAGVTDGAGSAVA
;
A
#
# COMPACT_ATOMS: atom_id res chain seq x y z
N MET A 1 -8.86 -4.27 -1.18
CA MET A 1 -7.45 -4.26 -0.71
C MET A 1 -6.94 -5.68 -0.72
N GLY A 2 -5.78 -5.94 -1.34
CA GLY A 2 -5.12 -7.25 -1.28
C GLY A 2 -4.23 -7.39 -0.03
N PRO A 3 -3.64 -8.58 0.21
CA PRO A 3 -2.73 -8.80 1.33
C PRO A 3 -1.45 -7.94 1.22
N SER A 4 -0.92 -7.48 2.36
CA SER A 4 0.41 -6.84 2.44
C SER A 4 1.48 -7.90 2.72
N ARG A 5 2.53 -7.99 1.88
CA ARG A 5 3.63 -8.96 2.00
C ARG A 5 4.94 -8.25 2.31
N ALA A 6 5.73 -8.73 3.28
CA ALA A 6 7.06 -8.19 3.56
C ALA A 6 8.14 -9.23 3.21
N ALA A 7 9.01 -8.92 2.24
CA ALA A 7 10.13 -9.77 1.82
C ALA A 7 11.41 -8.95 1.73
N GLY A 8 12.48 -9.40 2.39
CA GLY A 8 13.79 -8.74 2.33
C GLY A 8 13.82 -7.26 2.78
N GLY A 9 12.89 -6.86 3.66
CA GLY A 9 12.72 -5.46 4.09
C GLY A 9 11.84 -4.60 3.18
N THR A 10 11.36 -5.15 2.05
CA THR A 10 10.38 -4.51 1.17
C THR A 10 8.97 -4.98 1.51
N THR A 11 8.05 -4.05 1.73
CA THR A 11 6.61 -4.30 1.87
C THR A 11 5.94 -4.09 0.52
N LEU A 12 5.28 -5.10 -0.02
CA LEU A 12 4.38 -5.00 -1.17
C LEU A 12 2.94 -4.88 -0.68
N LEU A 13 2.22 -3.89 -1.17
CA LEU A 13 0.80 -3.71 -0.92
C LEU A 13 0.02 -3.63 -2.23
N GLU A 14 -0.92 -4.56 -2.40
CA GLU A 14 -1.77 -4.60 -3.58
C GLU A 14 -3.05 -3.77 -3.39
N ILE A 15 -3.26 -2.82 -4.30
CA ILE A 15 -4.45 -1.99 -4.36
C ILE A 15 -5.31 -2.48 -5.52
N ARG A 16 -6.59 -2.72 -5.23
CA ARG A 16 -7.58 -3.20 -6.21
C ARG A 16 -8.81 -2.31 -6.18
N GLY A 17 -9.41 -2.08 -7.34
CA GLY A 17 -10.63 -1.29 -7.49
C GLY A 17 -10.33 0.20 -7.64
N GLU A 18 -11.08 1.03 -6.93
CA GLU A 18 -11.05 2.49 -7.12
C GLU A 18 -10.21 3.18 -6.03
N LEU A 19 -9.43 4.18 -6.45
CA LEU A 19 -8.71 5.11 -5.59
C LEU A 19 -9.38 6.49 -5.65
N ASP A 20 -10.54 6.58 -5.00
CA ASP A 20 -11.34 7.79 -4.88
C ASP A 20 -11.36 8.32 -3.43
N ILE A 21 -12.13 9.38 -3.17
CA ILE A 21 -12.28 9.95 -1.83
C ILE A 21 -12.77 8.95 -0.77
N LEU A 22 -13.61 7.97 -1.15
CA LEU A 22 -14.13 6.95 -0.23
C LEU A 22 -13.02 5.94 0.10
N ALA A 23 -12.31 5.46 -0.90
CA ALA A 23 -11.17 4.57 -0.72
C ALA A 23 -10.06 5.23 0.10
N VAL A 24 -9.78 6.52 -0.14
CA VAL A 24 -8.77 7.29 0.61
C VAL A 24 -9.08 7.32 2.10
N SER A 25 -10.36 7.48 2.47
CA SER A 25 -10.78 7.52 3.87
C SER A 25 -10.47 6.22 4.62
N VAL A 26 -10.47 5.09 3.92
CA VAL A 26 -10.16 3.77 4.48
C VAL A 26 -8.66 3.44 4.40
N LEU A 27 -7.99 3.89 3.34
CA LEU A 27 -6.59 3.55 3.07
C LEU A 27 -5.58 4.44 3.82
N SER A 28 -5.99 5.65 4.22
CA SER A 28 -5.09 6.65 4.81
C SER A 28 -4.40 6.13 6.07
N ASP A 29 -5.15 5.61 7.03
CA ASP A 29 -4.61 5.15 8.31
C ASP A 29 -3.57 4.02 8.11
N ARG A 30 -3.92 3.05 7.26
CA ARG A 30 -3.03 1.92 6.99
C ARG A 30 -1.76 2.31 6.24
N LEU A 31 -1.86 3.24 5.29
CA LEU A 31 -0.67 3.79 4.63
C LEU A 31 0.16 4.64 5.60
N ASP A 32 -0.46 5.40 6.48
CA ASP A 32 0.23 6.20 7.49
C ASP A 32 0.96 5.36 8.54
N ASP A 33 0.41 4.18 8.89
CA ASP A 33 1.03 3.18 9.74
C ASP A 33 2.27 2.56 9.08
N ILE A 34 2.12 2.04 7.85
CA ILE A 34 3.23 1.43 7.10
C ILE A 34 4.34 2.46 6.85
N THR A 35 3.96 3.64 6.35
CA THR A 35 4.92 4.73 6.08
C THR A 35 5.37 5.45 7.35
N GLY A 36 4.86 5.08 8.52
CA GLY A 36 5.28 5.55 9.83
C GLY A 36 6.56 4.91 10.35
N ALA A 37 6.95 3.75 9.81
CA ALA A 37 8.19 3.06 10.16
C ALA A 37 9.44 3.77 9.57
N GLN A 38 10.56 3.69 10.29
CA GLN A 38 11.86 4.19 9.81
C GLN A 38 12.41 3.29 8.71
N GLY A 39 12.95 3.89 7.64
CA GLY A 39 13.61 3.14 6.56
C GLY A 39 12.70 2.21 5.77
N VAL A 40 11.38 2.43 5.79
CA VAL A 40 10.41 1.58 5.09
C VAL A 40 10.70 1.54 3.59
N ASP A 41 10.61 0.37 3.00
CA ASP A 41 10.64 0.20 1.56
C ASP A 41 9.29 -0.35 1.11
N LEU A 42 8.41 0.50 0.57
CA LEU A 42 7.05 0.16 0.19
C LEU A 42 6.91 0.13 -1.33
N VAL A 43 6.36 -0.96 -1.88
CA VAL A 43 5.93 -1.09 -3.27
C VAL A 43 4.40 -1.16 -3.27
N LEU A 44 3.74 -0.28 -4.03
CA LEU A 44 2.30 -0.37 -4.27
C LEU A 44 2.05 -0.98 -5.65
N ASP A 45 1.35 -2.11 -5.66
CA ASP A 45 0.84 -2.71 -6.89
C ASP A 45 -0.50 -2.09 -7.23
N VAL A 46 -0.54 -1.35 -8.33
CA VAL A 46 -1.72 -0.66 -8.85
C VAL A 46 -2.25 -1.28 -10.14
N ARG A 47 -1.78 -2.47 -10.53
CA ARG A 47 -2.23 -3.16 -11.76
C ARG A 47 -3.75 -3.39 -11.78
N ALA A 48 -4.32 -3.69 -10.62
CA ALA A 48 -5.75 -3.94 -10.45
C ALA A 48 -6.57 -2.67 -10.07
N VAL A 49 -5.96 -1.48 -10.15
CA VAL A 49 -6.67 -0.22 -9.94
C VAL A 49 -7.40 0.19 -11.21
N THR A 50 -8.72 0.25 -11.13
CA THR A 50 -9.61 0.57 -12.25
C THR A 50 -9.86 2.06 -12.40
N PHE A 51 -9.73 2.83 -11.31
CA PHE A 51 -9.98 4.28 -11.29
C PHE A 51 -9.11 4.98 -10.25
N ILE A 52 -8.72 6.24 -10.52
CA ILE A 52 -8.05 7.12 -9.57
C ILE A 52 -8.46 8.57 -9.81
N ASP A 53 -8.75 9.32 -8.75
CA ASP A 53 -9.04 10.74 -8.79
C ASP A 53 -7.94 11.58 -8.11
N CYS A 54 -8.22 12.88 -7.92
CA CYS A 54 -7.32 13.79 -7.23
C CYS A 54 -7.06 13.36 -5.77
N ALA A 55 -8.05 12.81 -5.07
CA ALA A 55 -7.89 12.37 -3.69
C ALA A 55 -6.96 11.16 -3.62
N GLY A 56 -7.14 10.17 -4.49
CA GLY A 56 -6.24 9.02 -4.61
C GLY A 56 -4.81 9.44 -4.94
N LEU A 57 -4.63 10.40 -5.85
CA LEU A 57 -3.31 10.94 -6.18
C LEU A 57 -2.68 11.71 -5.00
N SER A 58 -3.46 12.50 -4.26
CA SER A 58 -3.00 13.18 -3.05
C SER A 58 -2.55 12.18 -1.97
N LEU A 59 -3.28 11.08 -1.80
CA LEU A 59 -2.91 10.00 -0.89
C LEU A 59 -1.55 9.38 -1.26
N LEU A 60 -1.34 9.03 -2.54
CA LEU A 60 -0.07 8.49 -3.01
C LEU A 60 1.09 9.47 -2.80
N SER A 61 0.86 10.75 -3.09
CA SER A 61 1.86 11.81 -2.89
C SER A 61 2.23 11.98 -1.41
N ARG A 62 1.23 11.99 -0.51
CA ARG A 62 1.43 12.06 0.95
C ARG A 62 2.20 10.85 1.48
N ALA A 63 1.81 9.63 1.09
CA ALA A 63 2.47 8.41 1.51
C ALA A 63 3.95 8.39 1.07
N ARG A 64 4.24 8.81 -0.16
CA ARG A 64 5.61 8.94 -0.68
C ARG A 64 6.41 9.94 0.13
N GLN A 65 5.86 11.13 0.36
CA GLN A 65 6.53 12.17 1.13
C GLN A 65 6.85 11.70 2.55
N ARG A 66 5.91 11.01 3.19
CA ARG A 66 6.04 10.48 4.55
C ARG A 66 7.10 9.39 4.65
N ALA A 67 7.14 8.46 3.70
CA ALA A 67 8.19 7.44 3.62
C ALA A 67 9.57 8.09 3.46
N ARG A 68 9.71 9.05 2.54
CA ARG A 68 10.97 9.78 2.31
C ARG A 68 11.46 10.54 3.54
N GLN A 69 10.55 11.20 4.27
CA GLN A 69 10.88 11.93 5.50
C GLN A 69 11.44 11.01 6.60
N ARG A 70 11.15 9.71 6.55
CA ARG A 70 11.64 8.70 7.49
C ARG A 70 12.80 7.86 6.92
N GLY A 71 13.45 8.35 5.88
CA GLY A 71 14.57 7.64 5.23
C GLY A 71 14.16 6.39 4.45
N GLY A 72 12.86 6.21 4.20
CA GLY A 72 12.31 5.14 3.38
C GLY A 72 12.01 5.57 1.95
N ARG A 73 11.38 4.66 1.19
CA ARG A 73 10.96 4.87 -0.20
C ARG A 73 9.58 4.26 -0.46
N LEU A 74 8.87 4.88 -1.39
CA LEU A 74 7.61 4.37 -1.92
C LEU A 74 7.72 4.27 -3.44
N ARG A 75 7.49 3.08 -3.96
CA ARG A 75 7.61 2.72 -5.37
C ARG A 75 6.27 2.20 -5.90
N LEU A 76 6.00 2.37 -7.18
CA LEU A 76 4.77 1.89 -7.83
C LEU A 76 5.10 0.82 -8.87
N THR A 77 4.33 -0.27 -8.90
CA THR A 77 4.31 -1.25 -9.99
C THR A 77 2.91 -1.29 -10.61
N GLY A 78 2.79 -1.60 -11.90
CA GLY A 78 1.54 -1.46 -12.65
C GLY A 78 1.15 -0.03 -13.02
N ALA A 79 2.04 0.94 -12.80
CA ALA A 79 1.83 2.35 -13.13
C ALA A 79 2.46 2.75 -14.48
N THR A 80 2.81 1.77 -15.30
CA THR A 80 3.28 1.89 -16.70
C THR A 80 2.16 1.51 -17.67
N GLY A 81 2.27 1.88 -18.95
CA GLY A 81 1.26 1.55 -19.98
C GLY A 81 -0.03 2.37 -19.90
N ASP A 82 -1.18 1.75 -20.16
CA ASP A 82 -2.48 2.42 -20.35
C ASP A 82 -3.48 2.28 -19.19
N GLY A 83 -3.01 1.79 -18.04
CA GLY A 83 -3.79 1.70 -16.81
C GLY A 83 -4.22 3.08 -16.28
N SER A 84 -5.26 3.09 -15.44
CA SER A 84 -5.87 4.33 -14.93
C SER A 84 -4.86 5.21 -14.16
N VAL A 85 -4.00 4.59 -13.34
CA VAL A 85 -2.94 5.30 -12.62
C VAL A 85 -1.89 5.85 -13.57
N ALA A 86 -1.43 5.05 -14.54
CA ALA A 86 -0.44 5.48 -15.53
C ALA A 86 -0.95 6.67 -16.36
N ARG A 87 -2.22 6.63 -16.78
CA ARG A 87 -2.87 7.71 -17.53
C ARG A 87 -2.95 9.00 -16.69
N LEU A 88 -3.38 8.90 -15.44
CA LEU A 88 -3.47 10.08 -14.57
C LEU A 88 -2.09 10.72 -14.34
N LEU A 89 -1.07 9.92 -14.03
CA LEU A 89 0.30 10.42 -13.83
C LEU A 89 0.86 11.14 -15.07
N ARG A 90 0.56 10.64 -16.27
CA ARG A 90 0.92 11.32 -17.53
C ARG A 90 0.17 12.64 -17.69
N MET A 91 -1.14 12.65 -17.49
CA MET A 91 -1.96 13.86 -17.63
C MET A 91 -1.56 14.95 -16.64
N THR A 92 -1.15 14.59 -15.43
CA THR A 92 -0.72 15.54 -14.40
C THR A 92 0.77 15.87 -14.44
N GLY A 93 1.54 15.28 -15.37
CA GLY A 93 3.00 15.46 -15.43
C GLY A 93 3.77 14.90 -14.23
N LEU A 94 3.18 13.95 -13.49
CA LEU A 94 3.74 13.42 -12.24
C LEU A 94 4.51 12.11 -12.42
N THR A 95 4.63 11.59 -13.64
CA THR A 95 5.38 10.35 -13.91
C THR A 95 6.78 10.36 -13.29
N GLY A 96 7.53 11.47 -13.43
CA GLY A 96 8.87 11.59 -12.84
C GLY A 96 8.91 11.85 -11.32
N SER A 97 7.76 12.04 -10.69
CA SER A 97 7.67 12.23 -9.24
C SER A 97 7.61 10.91 -8.46
N PHE A 98 7.26 9.81 -9.14
CA PHE A 98 7.16 8.48 -8.55
C PHE A 98 8.27 7.58 -9.08
N GLU A 99 8.83 6.77 -8.19
CA GLU A 99 9.73 5.69 -8.58
C GLU A 99 8.88 4.53 -9.09
N LEU A 100 9.05 4.19 -10.37
CA LEU A 100 8.32 3.10 -11.03
C LEU A 100 9.21 1.86 -11.09
N VAL A 101 8.66 0.72 -10.68
CA VAL A 101 9.33 -0.58 -10.76
C VAL A 101 8.69 -1.37 -11.90
N PRO A 102 9.48 -2.08 -12.73
CA PRO A 102 8.92 -2.97 -13.75
C PRO A 102 7.93 -3.98 -13.14
N ASP A 103 6.99 -4.44 -13.96
CA ASP A 103 5.94 -5.39 -13.60
C ASP A 103 6.48 -6.83 -13.46
N ASP A 104 7.70 -6.97 -12.94
CA ASP A 104 8.33 -8.27 -12.77
C ASP A 104 7.69 -8.99 -11.58
N ASP A 105 6.92 -10.03 -11.89
CA ASP A 105 6.41 -11.00 -10.90
C ASP A 105 7.55 -11.68 -10.11
N GLY A 106 8.81 -11.55 -10.55
CA GLY A 106 10.00 -12.25 -10.05
C GLY A 106 10.75 -11.62 -8.86
N ALA A 107 10.34 -10.47 -8.33
CA ALA A 107 10.99 -9.91 -7.12
C ALA A 107 10.44 -10.48 -5.79
N MET A 108 9.41 -11.34 -5.83
CA MET A 108 8.54 -11.63 -4.68
C MET A 108 8.37 -13.12 -4.34
N ASP A 109 9.37 -13.96 -4.64
CA ASP A 109 9.46 -15.31 -4.07
C ASP A 109 10.11 -15.27 -2.67
N ALA A 110 9.34 -14.90 -1.66
CA ALA A 110 9.58 -15.26 -0.26
C ALA A 110 8.27 -15.16 0.53
N VAL A 111 7.59 -16.30 0.59
CA VAL A 111 6.41 -16.60 1.40
C VAL A 111 6.63 -16.40 2.90
N ALA A 112 5.59 -15.92 3.59
CA ALA A 112 5.20 -16.44 4.91
C ALA A 112 3.71 -16.12 5.16
N GLU A 113 2.87 -17.12 4.95
CA GLU A 113 1.58 -17.28 5.62
C GLU A 113 1.81 -17.21 7.14
N ALA A 114 1.56 -16.05 7.76
CA ALA A 114 1.43 -15.97 9.22
C ALA A 114 0.03 -16.44 9.62
N THR A 115 -0.08 -17.77 9.64
CA THR A 115 -0.97 -18.58 10.45
C THR A 115 -1.26 -17.90 11.80
N GLY A 116 -2.54 -17.87 12.22
CA GLY A 116 -2.92 -17.61 13.62
C GLY A 116 -2.28 -18.62 14.59
N PRO A 117 -2.49 -18.57 15.92
CA PRO A 117 -3.64 -18.00 16.62
C PRO A 117 -3.25 -17.06 17.77
N ALA A 118 -3.98 -15.96 17.95
CA ALA A 118 -3.98 -15.24 19.23
C ALA A 118 -5.32 -15.53 19.91
N GLY A 119 -5.27 -16.42 20.90
CA GLY A 119 -6.40 -16.78 21.73
C GLY A 119 -6.98 -15.56 22.44
N VAL A 120 -8.29 -15.40 22.30
CA VAL A 120 -9.08 -14.60 23.23
C VAL A 120 -9.42 -15.50 24.41
N THR A 121 -8.79 -15.26 25.55
CA THR A 121 -9.34 -15.69 26.83
C THR A 121 -10.45 -14.70 27.16
N ASP A 122 -11.69 -15.07 26.88
CA ASP A 122 -12.83 -14.34 27.40
C ASP A 122 -13.15 -14.86 28.80
N GLY A 123 -13.11 -13.96 29.77
CA GLY A 123 -13.50 -14.23 31.14
C GLY A 123 -14.97 -13.91 31.32
N ALA A 124 -15.74 -14.83 31.89
CA ALA A 124 -17.00 -14.52 32.54
C ALA A 124 -17.39 -15.64 33.51
N GLY A 125 -17.77 -15.28 34.74
CA GLY A 125 -18.49 -16.21 35.62
C GLY A 125 -18.25 -16.01 37.11
N SER A 126 -18.59 -14.83 37.64
CA SER A 126 -18.94 -14.71 39.06
C SER A 126 -20.22 -15.52 39.34
N ALA A 127 -20.20 -16.40 40.35
CA ALA A 127 -21.39 -16.92 41.01
C ALA A 127 -21.06 -17.35 42.46
N VAL A 128 -21.36 -16.42 43.37
CA VAL A 128 -21.99 -16.55 44.70
C VAL A 128 -21.75 -17.83 45.54
N ALA A 129 -21.27 -17.58 46.77
CA ALA A 129 -21.41 -18.48 47.92
C ALA A 129 -22.82 -18.40 48.53
#